data_AF-A0A2N7S243-F1
#
_entry.id   AF-A0A2N7S243-F1
#
_cell.length_a   1.000
_cell.length_b   1.000
_cell.length_c   1.000
_cell.angle_alpha   90.00
_cell.angle_beta   90.00
_cell.angle_gamma   90.00
#
_symmetry.space_group_name_H-M   'P 1'
#
loop_
_entity.id
_entity.type
_entity.pdbx_description
1 polymer ?
#
loop_
_entity_poly.entity_id
_entity_poly.type
_entity_poly.pdbx_seq_one_letter_code
_entity_poly.pdbx_strand_id
1 'polypeptide(L)'
;MKKLRSLKSEQGSGTVMATALVIAALLIISAVLAWIGATRAAMQAASAADLSALAAADTARGLRPGDPCSVAALIAESNGAQLSACTVEADGQSVRIATSVPVGVRAMGIELYLAQAQARAGAPPLGAPAP
;
A
#
# COMPACT_ATOMS: atom_id res chain seq x y z
N MET A 1 49.94 21.76 -37.25
CA MET A 1 50.18 21.63 -35.79
C MET A 1 49.04 22.22 -34.93
N LYS A 2 47.75 21.97 -35.25
CA LYS A 2 46.59 22.56 -34.54
C LYS A 2 45.74 21.52 -33.76
N LYS A 3 45.92 20.22 -34.01
CA LYS A 3 45.09 19.12 -33.47
C LYS A 3 45.40 18.69 -32.02
N LEU A 4 46.55 19.06 -31.46
CA LEU A 4 46.96 18.62 -30.11
C LEU A 4 46.55 19.57 -28.98
N ARG A 5 45.96 20.74 -29.28
CA ARG A 5 45.50 21.68 -28.25
C ARG A 5 44.13 21.32 -27.66
N SER A 6 43.32 20.53 -28.37
CA SER A 6 41.97 20.16 -27.93
C SER A 6 41.96 19.11 -26.82
N LEU A 7 42.95 18.20 -26.79
CA LEU A 7 43.03 17.15 -25.76
C LEU A 7 43.56 17.67 -24.40
N LYS A 8 44.14 18.87 -24.37
CA LYS A 8 44.69 19.50 -23.16
C LYS A 8 43.72 20.50 -22.50
N SER A 9 42.51 20.63 -23.05
CA SER A 9 41.41 21.44 -22.53
C SER A 9 40.17 20.59 -22.17
N GLU A 10 40.38 19.31 -21.88
CA GLU A 10 39.37 18.38 -21.36
C GLU A 10 39.68 18.03 -19.89
N GLN A 11 40.22 18.97 -19.12
CA GLN A 11 40.64 18.73 -17.73
C GLN A 11 39.51 18.93 -16.69
N GLY A 12 38.25 19.02 -17.13
CA GLY A 12 37.13 19.21 -16.20
C GLY A 12 35.74 19.08 -16.80
N SER A 13 35.54 19.35 -18.10
CA SER A 13 34.20 19.30 -18.72
C SER A 13 33.63 17.88 -18.73
N GLY A 14 34.41 16.88 -19.19
CA GLY A 14 33.98 15.48 -19.23
C GLY A 14 33.68 14.88 -17.84
N THR A 15 34.48 15.20 -16.83
CA THR A 15 34.24 14.73 -15.46
C THR A 15 33.07 15.44 -14.80
N VAL A 16 32.86 16.73 -15.05
CA VAL A 16 31.69 17.48 -14.55
C VAL A 16 30.40 16.96 -15.19
N MET A 17 30.39 16.70 -16.50
CA MET A 17 29.24 16.08 -17.18
C MET A 17 28.97 14.66 -16.67
N ALA A 18 30.00 13.83 -16.53
CA ALA A 18 29.86 12.48 -16.01
C ALA A 18 29.34 12.47 -14.57
N THR A 19 29.89 13.32 -13.70
CA THR A 19 29.43 13.43 -12.31
C THR A 19 28.01 13.99 -12.22
N ALA A 20 27.64 14.99 -13.03
CA ALA A 20 26.28 15.51 -13.10
C ALA A 20 25.27 14.43 -13.52
N LEU A 21 25.61 13.61 -14.53
CA LEU A 21 24.76 12.50 -14.97
C LEU A 21 24.63 11.42 -13.89
N VAL A 22 25.71 11.07 -13.21
CA VAL A 22 25.67 10.10 -12.10
C VAL A 22 24.80 10.62 -10.96
N ILE A 23 24.96 11.89 -10.56
CA ILE A 23 24.13 12.51 -9.52
C ILE A 23 22.66 12.52 -9.96
N ALA A 24 22.36 12.94 -11.19
CA ALA A 24 21.00 12.92 -11.71
C ALA A 24 20.38 11.51 -11.71
N ALA A 25 21.14 10.49 -12.13
CA ALA A 25 20.70 9.11 -12.11
C ALA A 25 20.42 8.62 -10.67
N LEU A 26 21.31 8.93 -9.72
CA LEU A 26 21.12 8.58 -8.31
C LEU A 26 19.89 9.27 -7.72
N LEU A 27 19.66 10.54 -8.05
CA LEU A 27 18.47 11.28 -7.62
C LEU A 27 17.19 10.63 -8.17
N ILE A 28 17.16 10.29 -9.47
CA ILE A 28 16.01 9.62 -10.09
C ILE A 28 15.75 8.27 -9.41
N ILE A 29 16.79 7.44 -9.22
CA ILE A 29 16.65 6.14 -8.55
C ILE A 29 16.11 6.32 -7.14
N SER A 30 16.64 7.27 -6.36
CA SER A 30 16.18 7.53 -5.00
C SER A 30 14.71 7.97 -4.95
N ALA A 31 14.28 8.82 -5.89
CA ALA A 31 12.89 9.27 -6.01
C ALA A 31 11.95 8.10 -6.34
N VAL A 32 12.35 7.23 -7.28
CA VAL A 32 11.59 6.02 -7.64
C VAL A 32 11.45 5.08 -6.44
N LEU A 33 12.53 4.84 -5.69
CA LEU A 33 12.51 3.99 -4.50
C LEU A 33 11.60 4.57 -3.40
N ALA A 34 11.68 5.88 -3.15
CA ALA A 34 10.80 6.56 -2.20
C ALA A 34 9.32 6.44 -2.61
N TRP A 35 9.01 6.62 -3.90
CA TRP A 35 7.66 6.47 -4.44
C TRP A 35 7.14 5.03 -4.28
N ILE A 36 7.98 4.03 -4.57
CA ILE A 36 7.62 2.63 -4.37
C ILE A 36 7.32 2.38 -2.88
N GLY A 37 8.18 2.85 -1.97
CA GLY A 37 7.93 2.73 -0.52
C GLY A 37 6.57 3.29 -0.09
N ALA A 38 6.23 4.49 -0.57
CA ALA A 38 4.96 5.15 -0.25
C ALA A 38 3.73 4.40 -0.81
N THR A 39 3.81 3.88 -2.03
CA THR A 39 2.69 3.18 -2.68
C THR A 39 2.47 1.78 -2.14
N ARG A 40 3.54 1.08 -1.75
CA ARG A 40 3.45 -0.26 -1.14
C ARG A 40 2.63 -0.26 0.15
N ALA A 41 2.85 0.75 1.00
CA ALA A 41 2.11 0.96 2.25
C ALA A 41 0.59 1.06 2.02
N ALA A 42 0.18 1.92 1.08
CA ALA A 42 -1.22 2.14 0.77
C ALA A 42 -1.87 0.89 0.13
N MET A 43 -1.17 0.23 -0.79
CA MET A 43 -1.66 -0.97 -1.47
C MET A 43 -1.83 -2.14 -0.50
N GLN A 44 -0.92 -2.30 0.47
CA GLN A 44 -1.00 -3.37 1.46
C GLN A 44 -2.21 -3.22 2.39
N ALA A 45 -2.54 -1.99 2.80
CA ALA A 45 -3.72 -1.72 3.61
C ALA A 45 -5.02 -2.05 2.86
N ALA A 46 -5.10 -1.66 1.59
CA ALA A 46 -6.25 -1.95 0.73
C ALA A 46 -6.43 -3.47 0.53
N SER A 47 -5.36 -4.18 0.16
CA SER A 47 -5.44 -5.64 -0.05
C SER A 47 -5.83 -6.40 1.23
N ALA A 48 -5.33 -5.95 2.38
CA ALA A 48 -5.68 -6.56 3.67
C ALA A 48 -7.16 -6.36 4.01
N ALA A 49 -7.72 -5.17 3.73
CA ALA A 49 -9.12 -4.87 3.96
C ALA A 49 -10.04 -5.76 3.09
N ASP A 50 -9.74 -5.90 1.80
CA ASP A 50 -10.55 -6.68 0.86
C ASP A 50 -10.56 -8.17 1.20
N LEU A 51 -9.40 -8.76 1.51
CA LEU A 51 -9.30 -10.17 1.89
C LEU A 51 -10.01 -10.46 3.21
N SER A 52 -9.88 -9.54 4.18
CA SER A 52 -10.57 -9.67 5.47
C SER A 52 -12.09 -9.59 5.28
N ALA A 53 -12.57 -8.65 4.44
CA ALA A 53 -13.99 -8.48 4.18
C ALA A 53 -14.60 -9.71 3.50
N LEU A 54 -13.93 -10.27 2.49
CA LEU A 54 -14.36 -11.50 1.82
C LEU A 54 -14.41 -12.69 2.77
N ALA A 55 -13.35 -12.88 3.58
CA ALA A 55 -13.29 -13.98 4.54
C ALA A 55 -14.42 -13.88 5.59
N ALA A 56 -14.72 -12.67 6.06
CA ALA A 56 -15.81 -12.44 7.01
C ALA A 56 -17.19 -12.66 6.38
N ALA A 57 -17.39 -12.23 5.14
CA ALA A 57 -18.63 -12.49 4.41
C ALA A 57 -18.84 -14.00 4.20
N ASP A 58 -17.79 -14.76 3.90
CA ASP A 58 -17.87 -16.21 3.76
C ASP A 58 -18.25 -16.91 5.08
N THR A 59 -17.66 -16.47 6.21
CA THR A 59 -18.05 -16.99 7.53
C THR A 59 -19.47 -16.60 7.92
N ALA A 60 -19.92 -15.37 7.62
CA ALA A 60 -21.29 -14.93 7.89
C ALA A 60 -22.30 -15.75 7.09
N ARG A 61 -21.93 -16.17 5.86
CA ARG A 61 -22.72 -17.07 5.02
C ARG A 61 -22.60 -18.55 5.39
N GLY A 62 -21.82 -18.90 6.42
CA GLY A 62 -21.58 -20.28 6.86
C GLY A 62 -20.72 -21.11 5.90
N LEU A 63 -20.04 -20.49 4.92
CA LEU A 63 -19.11 -21.16 4.01
C LEU A 63 -17.78 -21.51 4.71
N ARG A 64 -17.49 -20.85 5.83
CA ARG A 64 -16.35 -21.12 6.71
C ARG A 64 -16.79 -21.18 8.17
N PRO A 65 -16.24 -22.07 9.00
CA PRO A 65 -16.51 -22.12 10.42
C PRO A 65 -15.82 -20.97 11.17
N GLY A 66 -16.47 -20.47 12.22
CA GLY A 66 -15.93 -19.42 13.10
C GLY A 66 -16.80 -18.16 13.12
N ASP A 67 -16.41 -17.20 13.96
CA ASP A 67 -17.04 -15.89 14.04
C ASP A 67 -16.44 -14.93 12.99
N PRO A 68 -17.25 -14.21 12.20
CA PRO A 68 -16.78 -13.35 11.11
C PRO A 68 -15.78 -12.28 11.53
N CYS A 69 -15.96 -11.67 12.70
CA CYS A 69 -15.02 -10.64 13.16
C CYS A 69 -13.70 -11.24 13.66
N SER A 70 -13.76 -12.42 14.28
CA SER A 70 -12.57 -13.17 14.69
C SER A 70 -11.71 -13.60 13.49
N VAL A 71 -12.35 -14.12 12.43
CA VAL A 71 -11.66 -14.53 11.20
C VAL A 71 -11.10 -13.31 10.45
N ALA A 72 -11.83 -12.21 10.39
CA ALA A 72 -11.34 -10.96 9.83
C ALA A 72 -10.08 -10.44 10.55
N ALA A 73 -10.05 -10.51 11.89
CA ALA A 73 -8.89 -10.07 12.66
C ALA A 73 -7.64 -10.89 12.34
N LEU A 74 -7.78 -12.21 12.26
CA LEU A 74 -6.68 -13.12 11.88
C LEU A 74 -6.15 -12.83 10.46
N ILE A 75 -7.05 -12.59 9.50
CA ILE A 75 -6.66 -12.26 8.13
C ILE A 75 -5.99 -10.89 8.07
N ALA A 76 -6.51 -9.88 8.78
CA ALA A 76 -5.88 -8.57 8.86
C ALA A 76 -4.45 -8.67 9.42
N GLU A 77 -4.28 -9.37 10.54
CA GLU A 77 -2.99 -9.51 11.22
C GLU A 77 -1.97 -10.25 10.34
N SER A 78 -2.38 -11.32 9.67
CA SER A 78 -1.49 -12.06 8.73
C SER A 78 -1.04 -11.22 7.53
N ASN A 79 -1.79 -10.18 7.17
CA ASN A 79 -1.45 -9.23 6.10
C ASN A 79 -0.69 -7.99 6.60
N GLY A 80 -0.35 -7.93 7.90
CA GLY A 80 0.34 -6.80 8.52
C GLY A 80 -0.57 -5.59 8.80
N ALA A 81 -1.89 -5.81 8.83
CA ALA A 81 -2.88 -4.81 9.20
C ALA A 81 -3.51 -5.15 10.55
N GLN A 82 -4.08 -4.15 11.21
CA GLN A 82 -4.87 -4.33 12.42
C GLN A 82 -6.34 -4.08 12.09
N LEU A 83 -7.24 -4.88 12.67
CA LEU A 83 -8.67 -4.66 12.54
C LEU A 83 -9.07 -3.46 13.41
N SER A 84 -9.59 -2.39 12.79
CA SER A 84 -10.05 -1.21 13.52
C SER A 84 -11.54 -1.22 13.78
N ALA A 85 -12.34 -1.79 12.87
CA ALA A 85 -13.76 -2.02 13.08
C ALA A 85 -14.25 -3.23 12.27
N CYS A 86 -15.18 -3.97 12.85
CA CYS A 86 -15.94 -5.02 12.18
C CYS A 86 -17.41 -4.81 12.47
N THR A 87 -18.24 -4.75 11.43
CA THR A 87 -19.69 -4.59 11.56
C THR A 87 -20.38 -5.53 10.59
N VAL A 88 -21.14 -6.47 11.13
CA VAL A 88 -22.05 -7.31 10.36
C VAL A 88 -23.34 -6.50 10.14
N GLU A 89 -23.77 -6.35 8.90
CA GLU A 89 -24.98 -5.61 8.58
C GLU A 89 -26.24 -6.42 8.92
N ALA A 90 -27.39 -5.74 8.97
CA ALA A 90 -28.66 -6.32 9.42
C ALA A 90 -29.18 -7.45 8.53
N ASP A 91 -28.65 -7.59 7.31
CA ASP A 91 -28.94 -8.70 6.41
C ASP A 91 -28.26 -10.02 6.83
N GLY A 92 -27.33 -9.97 7.79
CA GLY A 92 -26.58 -11.13 8.28
C GLY A 92 -25.65 -11.76 7.25
N GLN A 93 -25.51 -11.14 6.07
CA GLN A 93 -24.76 -11.67 4.93
C GLN A 93 -23.75 -10.67 4.38
N SER A 94 -23.85 -9.39 4.76
CA SER A 94 -22.90 -8.35 4.44
C SER A 94 -22.08 -7.95 5.66
N VAL A 95 -20.78 -7.77 5.47
CA VAL A 95 -19.84 -7.36 6.52
C VAL A 95 -19.03 -6.16 6.02
N ARG A 96 -18.97 -5.13 6.85
CA ARG A 96 -18.11 -3.96 6.68
C ARG A 96 -16.91 -4.08 7.59
N ILE A 97 -15.73 -3.97 7.01
CA ILE A 97 -14.46 -4.11 7.71
C ILE A 97 -13.63 -2.86 7.48
N ALA A 98 -13.12 -2.31 8.58
CA ALA A 98 -12.07 -1.30 8.53
C ALA A 98 -10.79 -1.91 9.10
N THR A 99 -9.70 -1.76 8.36
CA THR A 99 -8.37 -2.17 8.79
C THR A 99 -7.45 -0.94 8.77
N SER A 100 -6.45 -0.95 9.66
CA SER A 100 -5.40 0.06 9.72
C SER A 100 -4.05 -0.62 9.67
N VAL A 101 -3.20 -0.24 8.71
CA VAL A 101 -1.81 -0.70 8.66
C VAL A 101 -0.93 0.31 9.39
N PRO A 102 -0.24 -0.08 10.46
CA PRO A 102 0.81 0.75 11.05
C PRO A 102 2.02 0.72 10.11
N VAL A 103 2.10 1.68 9.20
CA VAL A 103 3.30 1.88 8.38
C VAL A 103 4.32 2.69 9.18
N GLY A 104 5.17 1.97 9.91
CA GLY A 104 6.29 2.52 10.67
C GLY A 104 7.41 3.05 9.76
N VAL A 105 7.13 4.06 8.95
CA VAL A 105 8.17 4.83 8.26
C VAL A 105 8.65 5.94 9.19
N ARG A 106 9.70 5.64 9.97
CA ARG A 106 10.48 6.67 10.66
C ARG A 106 11.34 7.41 9.64
N ALA A 107 10.76 8.41 8.99
CA ALA A 107 11.51 9.38 8.19
C ALA A 107 11.70 10.66 9.00
N MET A 108 12.95 11.06 9.24
CA MET A 108 13.29 12.39 9.76
C MET A 108 12.61 12.74 11.10
N GLY A 109 12.41 11.75 11.98
CA GLY A 109 11.82 11.94 13.32
C GLY A 109 10.30 12.11 13.36
N ILE A 110 9.60 11.94 12.23
CA ILE A 110 8.15 12.07 12.13
C ILE A 110 7.55 10.67 12.00
N GLU A 111 6.68 10.26 12.94
CA GLU A 111 5.85 9.07 12.77
C GLU A 111 4.69 9.40 11.85
N LEU A 112 4.86 9.10 10.56
CA LEU A 112 3.85 9.38 9.55
C LEU A 112 2.89 8.20 9.40
N TYR A 113 1.76 8.37 10.09
CA TYR A 113 0.39 7.99 9.73
C TYR A 113 -0.01 6.50 9.67
N LEU A 114 -1.20 6.22 10.23
CA LEU A 114 -1.93 4.98 10.12
C LEU A 114 -2.62 4.93 8.75
N ALA A 115 -2.18 4.07 7.84
CA ALA A 115 -2.90 3.86 6.58
C ALA A 115 -4.19 3.10 6.87
N GLN A 116 -5.33 3.82 6.88
CA GLN A 116 -6.65 3.22 7.09
C GLN A 116 -7.27 2.85 5.74
N ALA A 117 -7.80 1.63 5.66
CA ALA A 117 -8.57 1.15 4.53
C ALA A 117 -9.90 0.57 5.03
N GLN A 118 -10.95 0.73 4.24
CA GLN A 118 -12.26 0.18 4.54
C GLN A 118 -12.78 -0.57 3.32
N ALA A 119 -13.27 -1.78 3.56
CA ALA A 119 -13.87 -2.64 2.55
C ALA A 119 -15.22 -3.16 3.03
N ARG A 120 -16.15 -3.38 2.09
CA ARG A 120 -17.46 -3.99 2.35
C ARG A 120 -17.63 -5.16 1.39
N ALA A 121 -17.95 -6.33 1.94
CA ALA A 121 -18.25 -7.52 1.16
C ALA A 121 -19.56 -8.11 1.66
N GLY A 122 -20.38 -8.62 0.74
CA GLY A 122 -21.69 -9.17 1.08
C GLY A 122 -22.43 -9.68 -0.15
N ALA A 123 -23.46 -10.48 0.09
CA ALA A 123 -24.35 -10.90 -0.98
C ALA A 123 -25.14 -9.69 -1.52
N PRO A 124 -25.45 -9.64 -2.84
CA PRO A 124 -26.26 -8.56 -3.38
C PRO A 124 -27.61 -8.50 -2.66
N PRO A 125 -28.10 -7.31 -2.30
CA PRO A 125 -29.37 -7.18 -1.58
C PRO A 125 -30.51 -7.65 -2.48
N LEU A 126 -31.21 -8.72 -2.07
CA LEU A 126 -32.31 -9.33 -2.82
C LEU A 126 -33.61 -8.49 -2.85
N GLY A 127 -33.55 -7.19 -2.54
CA GLY A 127 -34.72 -6.32 -2.40
C GLY A 127 -34.51 -4.83 -2.68
N ALA A 128 -33.35 -4.41 -3.20
CA ALA A 128 -33.16 -3.01 -3.61
C ALA A 128 -33.60 -2.83 -5.09
N PRO A 129 -34.47 -1.86 -5.43
CA PRO A 129 -34.72 -1.52 -6.83
C PRO A 129 -33.41 -1.05 -7.47
N ALA A 130 -33.09 -1.59 -8.65
CA ALA A 130 -31.94 -1.17 -9.43
C ALA A 130 -32.06 0.31 -9.83
N PRO A 131 -30.94 1.07 -9.90
CA PRO A 131 -30.95 2.47 -10.33
C PRO A 131 -31.37 2.64 -11.80
#